data_AF-A0A945NL20-F1
#
_entry.id   AF-A0A945NL20-F1
#
_cell.length_a   1.000
_cell.length_b   1.000
_cell.length_c   1.000
_cell.angle_alpha   90.00
_cell.angle_beta   90.00
_cell.angle_gamma   90.00
#
_symmetry.space_group_name_H-M   'P 1'
#
loop_
_entity.id
_entity.type
_entity.pdbx_description
1 polymer ?
#
loop_
_entity_poly.entity_id
_entity_poly.type
_entity_poly.pdbx_seq_one_letter_code
_entity_poly.pdbx_strand_id
1 'polypeptide(L)'
;MGKVREVLFGKVDLDTLTTALVLGLNPQDVLFKCIAGSAKSSQLQDKSVVAIEVGGSGRTTENNFDHHPSPGEHRVTNLSACAQALERLARLVRYVDELDRGIFLEKHVESGGFPSLSQLVSGMLLSIRNPQERVTKGIEILSTVLQSGIDPYGCMEDILDHVDGGRLYTKTKRDHDRLFEQVVRNSQWHTTATGLRLAVVETTWVGAPGALYGHGAQAVVVCNPEMRKRSGKGTHKKFTIAVNGSEVPEGTIVTPALEELNTLESGWGGPSQGTIGGSPVGTDSSLSLETVVGEMMKI
;
A
#
# COMPACT_ATOMS: atom_id res chain seq x y z
N MET A 1 17.95 -5.23 -8.79
CA MET A 1 18.67 -4.49 -7.73
C MET A 1 18.51 -5.28 -6.45
N GLY A 2 19.59 -5.83 -5.89
CA GLY A 2 19.50 -6.89 -4.89
C GLY A 2 19.62 -6.47 -3.44
N LYS A 3 19.13 -7.32 -2.51
CA LYS A 3 19.52 -7.29 -1.09
C LYS A 3 21.03 -7.17 -1.00
N VAL A 4 21.51 -6.22 -0.21
CA VAL A 4 22.95 -6.01 0.01
C VAL A 4 23.56 -7.29 0.58
N ARG A 5 24.67 -7.73 -0.01
CA ARG A 5 25.40 -8.95 0.35
C ARG A 5 26.75 -8.64 1.00
N GLU A 6 27.38 -7.56 0.56
CA GLU A 6 28.71 -7.18 1.02
C GLU A 6 28.77 -5.67 1.30
N VAL A 7 29.49 -5.31 2.37
CA VAL A 7 29.86 -3.94 2.71
C VAL A 7 31.37 -3.84 2.70
N LEU A 8 31.90 -2.94 1.88
CA LEU A 8 33.31 -2.63 1.79
C LEU A 8 33.59 -1.36 2.59
N PHE A 9 34.62 -1.39 3.43
CA PHE A 9 35.05 -0.22 4.22
C PHE A 9 36.56 -0.23 4.44
N GLY A 10 37.16 0.94 4.69
CA GLY A 10 38.61 1.08 4.85
C GLY A 10 39.06 1.07 6.31
N LYS A 11 38.23 1.60 7.20
CA LYS A 11 38.48 1.68 8.64
C LYS A 11 37.15 1.57 9.39
N VAL A 12 37.18 0.97 10.58
CA VAL A 12 36.03 1.05 11.50
C VAL A 12 36.13 2.34 12.29
N ASP A 13 35.30 3.32 11.96
CA ASP A 13 35.11 4.56 12.71
C ASP A 13 33.63 4.89 12.86
N LEU A 14 33.35 6.01 13.53
CA LEU A 14 31.97 6.40 13.84
C LEU A 14 31.15 6.66 12.57
N ASP A 15 31.75 7.19 11.51
CA ASP A 15 31.06 7.46 10.26
C ASP A 15 30.67 6.15 9.56
N THR A 16 31.59 5.19 9.50
CA THR A 16 31.35 3.86 8.93
C THR A 16 30.23 3.12 9.68
N LEU A 17 30.30 3.10 11.01
CA LEU A 17 29.30 2.44 11.85
C LEU A 17 27.92 3.10 11.75
N THR A 18 27.88 4.43 11.75
CA THR A 18 26.61 5.19 11.65
C THR A 18 25.99 5.04 10.27
N THR A 19 26.81 5.02 9.20
CA THR A 19 26.32 4.75 7.85
C THR A 19 25.67 3.37 7.76
N ALA A 20 26.33 2.33 8.29
CA ALA A 20 25.78 0.99 8.32
C ALA A 20 24.48 0.91 9.13
N LEU A 21 24.42 1.58 10.28
CA LEU A 21 23.22 1.67 11.11
C LEU A 21 22.05 2.32 10.37
N VAL A 22 22.27 3.48 9.74
CA VAL A 22 21.23 4.22 9.02
C VAL A 22 20.67 3.42 7.85
N LEU A 23 21.52 2.66 7.15
CA LEU A 23 21.11 1.78 6.05
C LEU A 23 20.46 0.45 6.52
N GLY A 24 20.38 0.23 7.83
CA GLY A 24 19.84 -1.00 8.41
C GLY A 24 20.67 -2.25 8.06
N LEU A 25 21.98 -2.10 7.91
CA LEU A 25 22.89 -3.19 7.54
C LEU A 25 23.27 -4.01 8.78
N ASN A 26 22.89 -5.28 8.79
CA ASN A 26 23.15 -6.19 9.91
C ASN A 26 24.32 -7.15 9.60
N PRO A 27 25.36 -7.23 10.45
CA PRO A 27 26.47 -8.17 10.27
C PRO A 27 26.07 -9.66 10.26
N GLN A 28 24.88 -10.02 10.72
CA GLN A 28 24.37 -11.39 10.61
C GLN A 28 23.83 -11.73 9.21
N ASP A 29 23.47 -10.71 8.43
CA ASP A 29 22.85 -10.85 7.11
C ASP A 29 23.80 -10.47 5.96
N VAL A 30 24.84 -9.69 6.27
CA VAL A 30 25.70 -9.02 5.29
C VAL A 30 27.16 -9.22 5.64
N LEU A 31 28.00 -9.53 4.64
CA LEU A 31 29.44 -9.65 4.83
C LEU A 31 30.08 -8.26 4.94
N PHE A 32 30.67 -7.96 6.10
CA PHE A 32 31.48 -6.74 6.28
C PHE A 32 32.95 -7.06 6.00
N LYS A 33 33.53 -6.36 5.02
CA LYS A 33 34.90 -6.59 4.56
C LYS A 33 35.72 -5.31 4.59
N CYS A 34 36.73 -5.31 5.47
CA CYS A 34 37.75 -4.28 5.50
C CYS A 34 38.67 -4.44 4.28
N ILE A 35 38.91 -3.36 3.53
CA ILE A 35 39.80 -3.35 2.37
C ILE A 35 40.89 -2.28 2.52
N ALA A 36 42.05 -2.55 1.93
CA ALA A 36 43.11 -1.56 1.83
C ALA A 36 42.91 -0.70 0.58
N GLY A 37 42.82 0.62 0.76
CA GLY A 37 42.61 1.58 -0.33
C GLY A 37 41.16 1.64 -0.80
N SER A 38 40.95 1.82 -2.11
CA SER A 38 39.63 2.04 -2.70
C SER A 38 39.00 0.76 -3.26
N ALA A 39 37.68 0.70 -3.22
CA ALA A 39 36.88 -0.29 -3.92
C ALA A 39 37.11 -0.23 -5.43
N LYS A 40 37.13 -1.39 -6.08
CA LYS A 40 37.32 -1.49 -7.54
C LYS A 40 36.06 -1.02 -8.27
N SER A 41 36.23 -0.53 -9.50
CA SER A 41 35.08 -0.11 -10.34
C SER A 41 34.04 -1.21 -10.53
N SER A 42 34.46 -2.48 -10.62
CA SER A 42 33.54 -3.63 -10.72
C SER A 42 32.71 -3.82 -9.44
N GLN A 43 33.25 -3.48 -8.27
CA GLN A 43 32.53 -3.54 -6.99
C GLN A 43 31.57 -2.37 -6.84
N LEU A 44 31.97 -1.17 -7.28
CA LEU A 44 31.11 0.01 -7.27
C LEU A 44 29.93 -0.07 -8.26
N GLN A 45 30.04 -0.89 -9.30
CA GLN A 45 28.96 -1.16 -10.24
C GLN A 45 28.03 -2.29 -9.76
N ASP A 46 28.45 -3.08 -8.78
CA ASP A 46 27.64 -4.16 -8.23
C ASP A 46 26.65 -3.60 -7.21
N LYS A 47 25.37 -3.57 -7.58
CA LYS A 47 24.30 -3.03 -6.74
C LYS A 47 24.06 -3.83 -5.44
N SER A 48 24.62 -5.03 -5.32
CA SER A 48 24.58 -5.83 -4.08
C SER A 48 25.73 -5.51 -3.11
N VAL A 49 26.64 -4.63 -3.51
CA VAL A 49 27.76 -4.14 -2.70
C VAL A 49 27.46 -2.72 -2.23
N VAL A 50 27.76 -2.45 -0.96
CA VAL A 50 27.78 -1.08 -0.42
C VAL A 50 29.23 -0.69 -0.15
N ALA A 51 29.68 0.42 -0.73
CA ALA A 51 30.97 1.01 -0.43
C ALA A 51 30.78 2.15 0.58
N ILE A 52 31.50 2.08 1.71
CA ILE A 52 31.49 3.11 2.77
C ILE A 52 32.92 3.61 2.94
N GLU A 53 33.15 4.90 2.67
CA GLU A 53 34.46 5.57 2.81
C GLU A 53 35.59 4.96 1.95
N VAL A 54 35.23 4.25 0.87
CA VAL A 54 36.20 3.57 -0.02
C VAL A 54 35.88 3.65 -1.51
N GLY A 55 34.83 4.35 -1.93
CA GLY A 55 34.33 4.31 -3.31
C GLY A 55 34.59 5.55 -4.17
N GLY A 56 35.11 6.64 -3.60
CA GLY A 56 35.19 7.94 -4.28
C GLY A 56 33.82 8.61 -4.40
N SER A 57 33.77 9.94 -4.38
CA SER A 57 32.65 10.68 -3.81
C SER A 57 31.25 10.49 -4.44
N GLY A 58 30.24 10.41 -3.55
CA GLY A 58 28.90 10.98 -3.72
C GLY A 58 27.82 10.24 -4.52
N ARG A 59 28.11 9.05 -5.07
CA ARG A 59 27.15 8.31 -5.92
C ARG A 59 26.23 7.43 -5.08
N THR A 60 25.44 8.06 -4.21
CA THR A 60 24.63 7.33 -3.24
C THR A 60 23.71 6.34 -3.93
N THR A 61 22.97 6.71 -4.98
CA THR A 61 22.07 5.80 -5.73
C THR A 61 22.73 4.52 -6.26
N GLU A 62 24.06 4.47 -6.33
CA GLU A 62 24.88 3.29 -6.69
C GLU A 62 25.43 2.54 -5.47
N ASN A 63 24.89 2.79 -4.27
CA ASN A 63 25.36 2.27 -2.99
C ASN A 63 26.81 2.65 -2.64
N ASN A 64 27.25 3.81 -3.12
CA ASN A 64 28.55 4.38 -2.82
C ASN A 64 28.40 5.61 -1.92
N PHE A 65 28.81 5.46 -0.65
CA PHE A 65 28.75 6.49 0.38
C PHE A 65 30.18 6.85 0.74
N ASP A 66 30.66 7.94 0.18
CA ASP A 66 32.02 8.39 0.36
C ASP A 66 32.08 9.90 0.16
N HIS A 67 32.89 10.57 0.95
CA HIS A 67 33.14 11.99 0.86
C HIS A 67 34.58 12.31 0.43
N HIS A 68 35.44 11.32 0.32
CA HIS A 68 36.79 11.50 -0.18
C HIS A 68 36.76 11.81 -1.69
N PRO A 69 37.63 12.73 -2.15
CA PRO A 69 37.72 13.04 -3.57
C PRO A 69 38.15 11.80 -4.36
N SER A 70 37.50 11.54 -5.49
CA SER A 70 37.99 10.57 -6.45
C SER A 70 39.35 11.04 -7.01
N PRO A 71 40.26 10.12 -7.42
CA PRO A 71 41.51 10.51 -8.06
C PRO A 71 41.26 11.42 -9.27
N GLY A 72 41.71 12.69 -9.19
CA GLY A 72 41.52 13.69 -10.25
C GLY A 72 40.30 14.60 -10.10
N GLU A 73 39.46 14.40 -9.09
CA GLU A 73 38.32 15.28 -8.78
C GLU A 73 38.63 16.22 -7.60
N HIS A 74 38.26 17.49 -7.76
CA HIS A 74 38.38 18.51 -6.70
C HIS A 74 37.06 18.75 -5.95
N ARG A 75 35.97 18.10 -6.36
CA ARG A 75 34.65 18.23 -5.71
C ARG A 75 34.46 17.14 -4.67
N VAL A 76 34.78 17.52 -3.43
CA VAL A 76 34.40 16.81 -2.22
C VAL A 76 32.89 17.00 -2.05
N THR A 77 32.13 15.94 -1.85
CA THR A 77 30.78 16.10 -1.28
C THR A 77 30.96 16.54 0.17
N ASN A 78 30.41 17.69 0.57
CA ASN A 78 30.61 18.21 1.94
C ASN A 78 29.94 17.37 3.04
N LEU A 79 29.25 16.29 2.68
CA LEU A 79 28.55 15.40 3.62
C LEU A 79 29.38 14.13 3.83
N SER A 80 29.55 13.74 5.10
CA SER A 80 30.05 12.44 5.51
C SER A 80 29.21 11.28 4.94
N ALA A 81 29.74 10.05 4.90
CA ALA A 81 28.95 8.91 4.43
C ALA A 81 27.65 8.72 5.23
N CYS A 82 27.67 8.96 6.54
CA CYS A 82 26.47 8.79 7.35
C CYS A 82 25.42 9.87 7.05
N ALA A 83 25.84 11.09 6.74
CA ALA A 83 24.91 12.17 6.34
C ALA A 83 24.31 11.87 4.97
N GLN A 84 25.09 11.35 4.03
CA GLN A 84 24.60 10.88 2.72
C GLN A 84 23.57 9.75 2.88
N ALA A 85 23.83 8.79 3.77
CA ALA A 85 22.86 7.72 4.10
C ALA A 85 21.58 8.27 4.75
N LEU A 86 21.72 9.26 5.64
CA LEU A 86 20.58 9.90 6.29
C LEU A 86 19.69 10.64 5.28
N GLU A 87 20.26 11.31 4.27
CA GLU A 87 19.46 11.95 3.22
C GLU A 87 18.59 10.94 2.46
N ARG A 88 19.09 9.73 2.22
CA ARG A 88 18.30 8.65 1.62
C ARG A 88 17.15 8.24 2.52
N LEU A 89 17.42 7.97 3.80
CA LEU A 89 16.36 7.62 4.76
C LEU A 89 15.33 8.75 4.88
N ALA A 90 15.78 10.00 4.96
CA ALA A 90 14.92 11.17 5.00
C ALA A 90 14.03 11.28 3.75
N ARG A 91 14.52 10.88 2.57
CA ARG A 91 13.70 10.83 1.35
C ARG A 91 12.57 9.80 1.45
N LEU A 92 12.84 8.61 1.99
CA LEU A 92 11.81 7.60 2.28
C LEU A 92 10.79 8.10 3.31
N VAL A 93 11.25 8.73 4.40
CA VAL A 93 10.37 9.30 5.42
C VAL A 93 9.48 10.40 4.84
N ARG A 94 10.02 11.29 4.00
CA ARG A 94 9.22 12.32 3.31
C ARG A 94 8.14 11.71 2.42
N TYR A 95 8.47 10.65 1.67
CA TYR A 95 7.48 9.93 0.86
C TYR A 95 6.31 9.42 1.71
N VAL A 96 6.60 8.86 2.89
CA VAL A 96 5.57 8.38 3.82
C VAL A 96 4.74 9.52 4.41
N ASP A 97 5.36 10.62 4.84
CA ASP A 97 4.67 11.82 5.35
C ASP A 97 3.74 12.44 4.29
N GLU A 98 4.18 12.51 3.04
CA GLU A 98 3.36 13.00 1.92
C GLU A 98 2.16 12.09 1.63
N LEU A 99 2.33 10.76 1.71
CA LEU A 99 1.23 9.80 1.58
C LEU A 99 0.19 10.00 2.67
N ASP A 100 0.63 10.08 3.93
CA ASP A 100 -0.26 10.12 5.09
C ASP A 100 -1.10 11.41 5.13
N ARG A 101 -0.50 12.53 4.73
CA ARG A 101 -1.21 13.82 4.63
C ARG A 101 -2.07 13.95 3.37
N GLY A 102 -2.05 12.97 2.47
CA GLY A 102 -2.79 13.03 1.19
C GLY A 102 -2.26 14.09 0.21
N ILE A 103 -1.01 14.53 0.34
CA ILE A 103 -0.40 15.58 -0.52
C ILE A 103 0.28 14.93 -1.75
N PHE A 104 -0.22 13.77 -2.19
CA PHE A 104 0.39 13.06 -3.31
C PHE A 104 0.22 13.84 -4.62
N LEU A 105 1.33 14.43 -5.08
CA LEU A 105 1.36 15.21 -6.30
C LEU A 105 1.13 14.28 -7.51
N GLU A 106 0.18 14.60 -8.39
CA GLU A 106 -0.15 13.85 -9.62
C GLU A 106 1.11 13.47 -10.42
N LYS A 107 2.10 14.37 -10.49
CA LYS A 107 3.39 14.13 -11.15
C LYS A 107 4.14 12.89 -10.65
N HIS A 108 4.01 12.52 -9.37
CA HIS A 108 4.65 11.33 -8.81
C HIS A 108 3.92 10.04 -9.22
N VAL A 109 2.62 10.13 -9.47
CA VAL A 109 1.80 9.01 -9.96
C VAL A 109 2.06 8.76 -11.44
N GLU A 110 2.18 9.81 -12.24
CA GLU A 110 2.37 9.72 -13.70
C GLU A 110 3.78 9.28 -14.11
N SER A 111 4.81 9.69 -13.36
CA SER A 111 6.21 9.38 -13.69
C SER A 111 6.78 8.15 -12.96
N GLY A 112 6.17 7.74 -11.85
CA GLY A 112 6.71 6.69 -10.97
C GLY A 112 6.56 5.27 -11.51
N GLY A 113 5.58 5.00 -12.38
CA GLY A 113 5.32 3.65 -12.89
C GLY A 113 4.72 2.70 -11.84
N PHE A 114 4.33 1.51 -12.28
CA PHE A 114 3.76 0.47 -11.41
C PHE A 114 4.72 -0.73 -11.30
N PRO A 115 4.89 -1.31 -10.10
CA PRO A 115 4.28 -0.91 -8.83
C PRO A 115 5.06 0.21 -8.14
N SER A 116 4.36 1.20 -7.58
CA SER A 116 4.95 2.13 -6.61
C SER A 116 5.18 1.44 -5.26
N LEU A 117 5.92 2.09 -4.35
CA LEU A 117 6.13 1.57 -3.00
C LEU A 117 4.82 1.37 -2.22
N SER A 118 3.91 2.36 -2.23
CA SER A 118 2.61 2.26 -1.58
C SER A 118 1.75 1.14 -2.16
N GLN A 119 1.81 0.91 -3.47
CA GLN A 119 1.09 -0.17 -4.15
C GLN A 119 1.66 -1.54 -3.76
N LEU A 120 2.99 -1.68 -3.70
CA LEU A 120 3.64 -2.91 -3.24
C LEU A 120 3.24 -3.24 -1.80
N VAL A 121 3.30 -2.26 -0.90
CA VAL A 121 2.87 -2.42 0.52
C VAL A 121 1.37 -2.75 0.60
N SER A 122 0.52 -2.08 -0.19
CA SER A 122 -0.92 -2.38 -0.24
C SER A 122 -1.18 -3.81 -0.69
N GLY A 123 -0.44 -4.29 -1.70
CA GLY A 123 -0.50 -5.68 -2.15
C GLY A 123 -0.11 -6.68 -1.06
N MET A 124 0.88 -6.34 -0.24
CA MET A 124 1.27 -7.13 0.94
C MET A 124 0.13 -7.18 1.96
N LEU A 125 -0.49 -6.04 2.28
CA LEU A 125 -1.61 -5.97 3.22
C LEU A 125 -2.84 -6.78 2.74
N LEU A 126 -3.08 -6.82 1.43
CA LEU A 126 -4.15 -7.62 0.82
C LEU A 126 -3.86 -9.13 0.86
N SER A 127 -2.59 -9.51 0.80
CA SER A 127 -2.15 -10.91 0.72
C SER A 127 -1.99 -11.56 2.10
N ILE A 128 -1.48 -10.80 3.07
CA ILE A 128 -1.13 -11.29 4.41
C ILE A 128 -2.19 -10.88 5.41
N ARG A 129 -2.66 -11.82 6.24
CA ARG A 129 -3.67 -11.55 7.28
C ARG A 129 -3.07 -11.33 8.67
N ASN A 130 -1.98 -12.03 8.99
CA ASN A 130 -1.38 -11.97 10.32
C ASN A 130 -0.69 -10.61 10.55
N PRO A 131 -1.02 -9.86 11.63
CA PRO A 131 -0.43 -8.55 11.89
C PRO A 131 1.09 -8.57 12.09
N GLN A 132 1.63 -9.56 12.81
CA GLN A 132 3.08 -9.69 13.04
C GLN A 132 3.84 -9.95 11.73
N GLU A 133 3.26 -10.79 10.87
CA GLU A 133 3.82 -11.08 9.55
C GLU A 133 3.78 -9.83 8.65
N ARG A 134 2.71 -9.03 8.69
CA ARG A 134 2.64 -7.74 7.98
C ARG A 134 3.73 -6.77 8.40
N VAL A 135 4.01 -6.66 9.70
CA VAL A 135 5.10 -5.81 10.21
C VAL A 135 6.44 -6.31 9.67
N THR A 136 6.68 -7.62 9.75
CA THR A 136 7.92 -8.25 9.30
C THR A 136 8.15 -8.01 7.81
N LYS A 137 7.15 -8.29 6.97
CA LYS A 137 7.21 -8.09 5.51
C LYS A 137 7.22 -6.63 5.10
N GLY A 138 6.54 -5.76 5.84
CA GLY A 138 6.60 -4.31 5.63
C GLY A 138 8.00 -3.76 5.86
N ILE A 139 8.66 -4.15 6.96
CA ILE A 139 10.05 -3.77 7.25
C ILE A 139 10.98 -4.33 6.17
N GLU A 140 10.80 -5.58 5.73
CA GLU A 140 11.59 -6.17 4.66
C GLU A 140 11.53 -5.34 3.36
N ILE A 141 10.33 -4.91 2.95
CA ILE A 141 10.14 -4.03 1.77
C ILE A 141 10.90 -2.72 1.96
N LEU A 142 10.70 -2.02 3.08
CA LEU A 142 11.31 -0.71 3.33
C LEU A 142 12.84 -0.78 3.42
N SER A 143 13.37 -1.81 4.10
CA SER A 143 14.81 -2.07 4.15
C SER A 143 15.37 -2.35 2.77
N THR A 144 14.66 -3.12 1.94
CA THR A 144 15.10 -3.40 0.56
C THR A 144 15.16 -2.13 -0.29
N VAL A 145 14.17 -1.23 -0.18
CA VAL A 145 14.20 0.07 -0.87
C VAL A 145 15.42 0.89 -0.42
N LEU A 146 15.62 1.01 0.90
CA LEU A 146 16.70 1.79 1.49
C LEU A 146 18.09 1.27 1.06
N GLN A 147 18.26 -0.04 1.11
CA GLN A 147 19.52 -0.72 0.79
C GLN A 147 19.79 -0.81 -0.73
N SER A 148 18.74 -0.80 -1.56
CA SER A 148 18.89 -0.86 -3.02
C SER A 148 19.14 0.50 -3.66
N GLY A 149 18.93 1.60 -2.92
CA GLY A 149 19.08 2.96 -3.45
C GLY A 149 18.00 3.33 -4.47
N ILE A 150 16.91 2.56 -4.54
CA ILE A 150 15.75 2.90 -5.38
C ILE A 150 15.08 4.15 -4.82
N ASP A 151 14.66 5.04 -5.71
CA ASP A 151 13.87 6.20 -5.34
C ASP A 151 12.47 5.74 -4.87
N PRO A 152 12.04 6.03 -3.62
CA PRO A 152 10.71 5.65 -3.14
C PRO A 152 9.56 6.25 -3.97
N TYR A 153 9.81 7.32 -4.72
CA TYR A 153 8.84 7.92 -5.66
C TYR A 153 8.77 7.20 -7.01
N GLY A 154 9.69 6.29 -7.28
CA GLY A 154 9.79 5.56 -8.55
C GLY A 154 9.13 4.18 -8.54
N CYS A 155 9.49 3.40 -9.56
CA CYS A 155 8.99 2.04 -9.77
C CYS A 155 9.78 1.04 -8.93
N MET A 156 9.07 0.08 -8.31
CA MET A 156 9.66 -0.97 -7.48
C MET A 156 9.97 -2.26 -8.25
N GLU A 157 9.82 -2.29 -9.58
CA GLU A 157 10.02 -3.52 -10.39
C GLU A 157 11.41 -4.15 -10.15
N ASP A 158 12.44 -3.30 -10.02
CA ASP A 158 13.83 -3.71 -9.85
C ASP A 158 14.13 -4.45 -8.53
N ILE A 159 13.23 -4.39 -7.53
CA ILE A 159 13.39 -5.07 -6.22
C ILE A 159 12.43 -6.23 -6.01
N LEU A 160 11.50 -6.51 -6.93
CA LEU A 160 10.45 -7.51 -6.68
C LEU A 160 10.97 -8.92 -6.45
N ASP A 161 12.11 -9.28 -7.05
CA ASP A 161 12.77 -10.58 -6.86
C ASP A 161 13.57 -10.67 -5.55
N HIS A 162 13.71 -9.56 -4.84
CA HIS A 162 14.48 -9.45 -3.61
C HIS A 162 13.63 -9.23 -2.37
N VAL A 163 12.35 -8.95 -2.57
CA VAL A 163 11.31 -8.98 -1.54
C VAL A 163 10.60 -10.32 -1.63
N ASP A 164 10.62 -11.10 -0.55
CA ASP A 164 9.89 -12.36 -0.51
C ASP A 164 8.38 -12.12 -0.59
N GLY A 165 7.77 -12.69 -1.64
CA GLY A 165 6.38 -12.43 -2.04
C GLY A 165 6.17 -11.17 -2.88
N GLY A 166 7.21 -10.42 -3.25
CA GLY A 166 7.11 -9.14 -3.97
C GLY A 166 6.26 -9.22 -5.24
N ARG A 167 6.53 -10.22 -6.12
CA ARG A 167 5.72 -10.44 -7.33
C ARG A 167 4.27 -10.81 -7.03
N LEU A 168 4.02 -11.57 -5.96
CA LEU A 168 2.66 -11.92 -5.53
C LEU A 168 1.91 -10.65 -5.07
N TYR A 169 2.52 -9.83 -4.23
CA TYR A 169 1.90 -8.59 -3.73
C TYR A 169 1.53 -7.65 -4.88
N THR A 170 2.45 -7.45 -5.82
CA THR A 170 2.23 -6.65 -7.03
C THR A 170 1.06 -7.18 -7.86
N LYS A 171 0.99 -8.50 -8.06
CA LYS A 171 -0.13 -9.14 -8.76
C LYS A 171 -1.44 -8.94 -7.99
N THR A 172 -1.47 -9.21 -6.68
CA THR A 172 -2.66 -9.04 -5.83
C THR A 172 -3.18 -7.61 -5.88
N LYS A 173 -2.29 -6.61 -5.82
CA LYS A 173 -2.69 -5.20 -5.95
C LYS A 173 -3.25 -4.89 -7.33
N ARG A 174 -2.63 -5.39 -8.40
CA ARG A 174 -3.13 -5.20 -9.77
C ARG A 174 -4.51 -5.83 -9.98
N ASP A 175 -4.72 -7.04 -9.48
CA ASP A 175 -6.00 -7.74 -9.55
C ASP A 175 -7.06 -7.01 -8.71
N HIS A 176 -6.69 -6.52 -7.52
CA HIS A 176 -7.54 -5.68 -6.69
C HIS A 176 -7.98 -4.40 -7.41
N ASP A 177 -7.04 -3.68 -8.04
CA ASP A 177 -7.34 -2.43 -8.74
C ASP A 177 -8.20 -2.66 -9.98
N ARG A 178 -7.97 -3.77 -10.69
CA ARG A 178 -8.86 -4.18 -11.79
C ARG A 178 -10.29 -4.44 -11.31
N LEU A 179 -10.47 -5.12 -10.17
CA LEU A 179 -11.79 -5.39 -9.60
C LEU A 179 -12.45 -4.11 -9.09
N PHE A 180 -11.68 -3.21 -8.51
CA PHE A 180 -12.10 -1.87 -8.09
C PHE A 180 -12.73 -1.11 -9.26
N GLU A 181 -12.00 -1.00 -10.37
CA GLU A 181 -12.47 -0.36 -11.62
C GLU A 181 -13.66 -1.09 -12.26
N GLN A 182 -13.71 -2.41 -12.16
CA GLN A 182 -14.84 -3.19 -12.67
C GLN A 182 -16.12 -2.91 -11.87
N VAL A 183 -16.04 -2.82 -10.55
CA VAL A 183 -17.19 -2.48 -9.71
C VAL A 183 -17.74 -1.10 -10.04
N VAL A 184 -16.86 -0.11 -10.21
CA VAL A 184 -17.26 1.27 -10.51
C VAL A 184 -17.90 1.38 -11.89
N ARG A 185 -17.35 0.69 -12.90
CA ARG A 185 -17.95 0.68 -14.25
C ARG A 185 -19.29 -0.03 -14.32
N ASN A 186 -19.50 -1.05 -13.49
CA ASN A 186 -20.72 -1.84 -13.47
C ASN A 186 -21.77 -1.28 -12.51
N SER A 187 -21.48 -0.18 -11.80
CA SER A 187 -22.43 0.40 -10.86
C SER A 187 -23.42 1.35 -11.54
N GLN A 188 -24.62 1.39 -10.97
CA GLN A 188 -25.65 2.35 -11.29
C GLN A 188 -25.62 3.47 -10.27
N TRP A 189 -25.84 4.71 -10.72
CA TRP A 189 -25.74 5.90 -9.89
C TRP A 189 -27.07 6.62 -9.82
N HIS A 190 -27.45 7.02 -8.62
CA HIS A 190 -28.71 7.70 -8.32
C HIS A 190 -28.47 8.86 -7.35
N THR A 191 -29.47 9.71 -7.21
CA THR A 191 -29.56 10.73 -6.18
C THR A 191 -30.75 10.41 -5.30
N THR A 192 -30.54 10.25 -4.00
CA THR A 192 -31.62 9.94 -3.07
C THR A 192 -32.52 11.15 -2.80
N ALA A 193 -33.64 10.97 -2.10
CA ALA A 193 -34.57 12.04 -1.77
C ALA A 193 -33.94 13.16 -0.92
N THR A 194 -32.93 12.84 -0.10
CA THR A 194 -32.17 13.84 0.67
C THR A 194 -30.98 14.43 -0.09
N GLY A 195 -30.75 13.99 -1.34
CA GLY A 195 -29.69 14.50 -2.20
C GLY A 195 -28.38 13.73 -2.15
N LEU A 196 -28.32 12.57 -1.46
CA LEU A 196 -27.09 11.77 -1.39
C LEU A 196 -26.80 11.09 -2.73
N ARG A 197 -25.52 11.00 -3.07
CA ARG A 197 -25.06 10.25 -4.25
C ARG A 197 -25.01 8.75 -3.92
N LEU A 198 -26.00 8.01 -4.39
CA LEU A 198 -26.15 6.56 -4.18
C LEU A 198 -25.51 5.78 -5.34
N ALA A 199 -24.67 4.81 -5.01
CA ALA A 199 -24.15 3.85 -5.98
C ALA A 199 -24.65 2.43 -5.70
N VAL A 200 -25.09 1.73 -6.75
CA VAL A 200 -25.71 0.41 -6.67
C VAL A 200 -24.91 -0.56 -7.53
N VAL A 201 -24.57 -1.74 -7.01
CA VAL A 201 -23.84 -2.74 -7.80
C VAL A 201 -24.18 -4.17 -7.37
N GLU A 202 -24.24 -5.07 -8.33
CA GLU A 202 -24.22 -6.52 -8.08
C GLU A 202 -22.81 -7.07 -8.36
N THR A 203 -22.19 -7.70 -7.36
CA THR A 203 -20.83 -8.24 -7.46
C THR A 203 -20.53 -9.24 -6.35
N THR A 204 -19.71 -10.25 -6.66
CA THR A 204 -19.20 -11.20 -5.67
C THR A 204 -18.02 -10.66 -4.86
N TRP A 205 -17.47 -9.51 -5.24
CA TRP A 205 -16.29 -8.93 -4.60
C TRP A 205 -16.64 -8.10 -3.35
N VAL A 206 -16.09 -8.50 -2.21
CA VAL A 206 -16.40 -7.91 -0.89
C VAL A 206 -15.93 -6.45 -0.74
N GLY A 207 -14.95 -6.02 -1.55
CA GLY A 207 -14.39 -4.66 -1.53
C GLY A 207 -15.27 -3.58 -2.16
N ALA A 208 -16.44 -3.94 -2.70
CA ALA A 208 -17.27 -3.03 -3.49
C ALA A 208 -17.67 -1.71 -2.79
N PRO A 209 -18.08 -1.69 -1.50
CA PRO A 209 -18.41 -0.41 -0.84
C PRO A 209 -17.26 0.60 -0.87
N GLY A 210 -16.04 0.16 -0.54
CA GLY A 210 -14.86 1.01 -0.55
C GLY A 210 -14.52 1.53 -1.95
N ALA A 211 -14.74 0.71 -2.99
CA ALA A 211 -14.52 1.13 -4.37
C ALA A 211 -15.47 2.24 -4.84
N LEU A 212 -16.73 2.14 -4.45
CA LEU A 212 -17.75 3.13 -4.77
C LEU A 212 -17.52 4.43 -3.98
N TYR A 213 -17.16 4.34 -2.70
CA TYR A 213 -16.80 5.51 -1.89
C TYR A 213 -15.60 6.26 -2.47
N GLY A 214 -14.56 5.53 -2.92
CA GLY A 214 -13.41 6.13 -3.61
C GLY A 214 -13.74 6.87 -4.90
N HIS A 215 -14.96 6.68 -5.45
CA HIS A 215 -15.48 7.38 -6.62
C HIS A 215 -16.62 8.37 -6.29
N GLY A 216 -16.71 8.76 -5.01
CA GLY A 216 -17.62 9.79 -4.54
C GLY A 216 -19.05 9.32 -4.28
N ALA A 217 -19.27 8.01 -4.07
CA ALA A 217 -20.52 7.55 -3.49
C ALA A 217 -20.61 7.95 -2.02
N GLN A 218 -21.76 8.49 -1.63
CA GLN A 218 -22.11 8.84 -0.25
C GLN A 218 -22.96 7.75 0.42
N ALA A 219 -23.72 7.02 -0.39
CA ALA A 219 -24.46 5.83 0.01
C ALA A 219 -24.22 4.71 -0.99
N VAL A 220 -24.34 3.46 -0.55
CA VAL A 220 -24.18 2.29 -1.41
C VAL A 220 -25.24 1.22 -1.16
N VAL A 221 -25.64 0.53 -2.23
CA VAL A 221 -26.29 -0.79 -2.19
C VAL A 221 -25.42 -1.79 -2.94
N VAL A 222 -24.98 -2.83 -2.26
CA VAL A 222 -24.20 -3.91 -2.84
C VAL A 222 -24.96 -5.23 -2.72
N CYS A 223 -25.29 -5.84 -3.85
CA CYS A 223 -25.80 -7.20 -3.91
C CYS A 223 -24.65 -8.17 -4.18
N ASN A 224 -24.41 -9.12 -3.28
CA ASN A 224 -23.52 -10.25 -3.53
C ASN A 224 -24.36 -11.50 -3.77
N PRO A 225 -24.46 -12.00 -5.02
CA PRO A 225 -25.31 -13.16 -5.34
C PRO A 225 -24.77 -14.47 -4.76
N GLU A 226 -23.48 -14.52 -4.39
CA GLU A 226 -22.78 -15.75 -4.00
C GLU A 226 -21.97 -15.59 -2.70
N MET A 227 -22.51 -14.86 -1.71
CA MET A 227 -21.81 -14.64 -0.45
C MET A 227 -21.57 -15.98 0.27
N ARG A 228 -20.31 -16.28 0.56
CA ARG A 228 -19.95 -17.53 1.24
C ARG A 228 -20.55 -17.57 2.65
N LYS A 229 -21.20 -18.69 3.00
CA LYS A 229 -21.74 -18.90 4.35
C LYS A 229 -20.61 -19.03 5.38
N ARG A 230 -20.85 -18.60 6.62
CA ARG A 230 -19.88 -18.73 7.73
C ARG A 230 -19.49 -20.18 8.02
N SER A 231 -20.40 -21.12 7.77
CA SER A 231 -20.13 -22.56 7.86
C SER A 231 -19.10 -23.06 6.85
N GLY A 232 -18.73 -22.24 5.86
CA GLY A 232 -17.84 -22.60 4.76
C GLY A 232 -18.49 -23.44 3.66
N LYS A 233 -19.74 -23.90 3.84
CA LYS A 233 -20.50 -24.73 2.90
C LYS A 233 -21.62 -23.92 2.24
N GLY A 234 -21.55 -23.80 0.91
CA GLY A 234 -22.54 -23.09 0.10
C GLY A 234 -22.43 -21.56 0.13
N THR A 235 -23.28 -20.92 -0.67
CA THR A 235 -23.37 -19.47 -0.84
C THR A 235 -24.80 -19.00 -0.55
N HIS A 236 -25.00 -17.68 -0.46
CA HIS A 236 -26.31 -17.05 -0.40
C HIS A 236 -26.27 -15.65 -1.00
N LYS A 237 -27.40 -15.18 -1.55
CA LYS A 237 -27.60 -13.80 -1.98
C LYS A 237 -27.70 -12.90 -0.76
N LYS A 238 -26.77 -11.96 -0.66
CA LYS A 238 -26.69 -11.00 0.45
C LYS A 238 -26.67 -9.57 -0.07
N PHE A 239 -27.47 -8.70 0.55
CA PHE A 239 -27.35 -7.26 0.37
C PHE A 239 -26.54 -6.63 1.51
N THR A 240 -25.77 -5.61 1.17
CA THR A 240 -25.15 -4.66 2.10
C THR A 240 -25.60 -3.26 1.70
N ILE A 241 -26.11 -2.49 2.65
CA ILE A 241 -26.40 -1.06 2.48
C ILE A 241 -25.55 -0.27 3.47
N ALA A 242 -24.99 0.86 3.04
CA ALA A 242 -24.14 1.66 3.89
C ALA A 242 -24.06 3.12 3.43
N VAL A 243 -23.64 3.99 4.34
CA VAL A 243 -23.28 5.39 4.05
C VAL A 243 -21.81 5.65 4.38
N ASN A 244 -21.19 6.56 3.64
CA ASN A 244 -19.82 6.98 3.87
C ASN A 244 -19.78 8.10 4.92
N GLY A 245 -19.56 7.74 6.17
CA GLY A 245 -19.61 8.67 7.31
C GLY A 245 -18.68 9.88 7.22
N SER A 246 -17.63 9.85 6.39
CA SER A 246 -16.73 11.01 6.19
C SER A 246 -17.25 12.03 5.18
N GLU A 247 -18.24 11.66 4.34
CA GLU A 247 -18.73 12.45 3.20
C GLU A 247 -20.20 12.85 3.34
N VAL A 248 -20.83 12.50 4.46
CA VAL A 248 -22.24 12.77 4.75
C VAL A 248 -22.39 13.60 6.02
N PRO A 249 -23.49 14.36 6.17
CA PRO A 249 -23.78 15.07 7.42
C PRO A 249 -23.77 14.13 8.62
N GLU A 250 -23.30 14.64 9.76
CA GLU A 250 -23.31 13.89 11.02
C GLU A 250 -24.73 13.40 11.34
N GLY A 251 -24.85 12.14 11.75
CA GLY A 251 -26.14 11.50 12.04
C GLY A 251 -26.85 10.90 10.82
N THR A 252 -26.30 11.00 9.60
CA THR A 252 -26.82 10.26 8.45
C THR A 252 -26.63 8.76 8.67
N ILE A 253 -27.74 8.00 8.67
CA ILE A 253 -27.77 6.55 8.97
C ILE A 253 -28.71 5.81 8.02
N VAL A 254 -28.48 4.52 7.83
CA VAL A 254 -29.33 3.63 7.02
C VAL A 254 -30.42 2.94 7.85
N THR A 255 -30.49 3.18 9.16
CA THR A 255 -31.44 2.52 10.07
C THR A 255 -32.90 2.63 9.61
N PRO A 256 -33.42 3.80 9.16
CA PRO A 256 -34.80 3.87 8.67
C PRO A 256 -35.07 2.93 7.49
N ALA A 257 -34.13 2.83 6.54
CA ALA A 257 -34.24 1.88 5.44
C ALA A 257 -34.17 0.43 5.94
N LEU A 258 -33.32 0.14 6.93
CA LEU A 258 -33.25 -1.21 7.54
C LEU A 258 -34.54 -1.60 8.24
N GLU A 259 -35.20 -0.68 8.93
CA GLU A 259 -36.48 -0.93 9.61
C GLU A 259 -37.56 -1.31 8.61
N GLU A 260 -37.70 -0.54 7.53
CA GLU A 260 -38.64 -0.85 6.44
C GLU A 260 -38.31 -2.19 5.77
N LEU A 261 -37.04 -2.43 5.44
CA LEU A 261 -36.59 -3.71 4.86
C LEU A 261 -36.88 -4.89 5.80
N ASN A 262 -36.76 -4.69 7.10
CA ASN A 262 -37.07 -5.70 8.11
C ASN A 262 -38.57 -6.01 8.22
N THR A 263 -39.45 -5.07 7.84
CA THR A 263 -40.89 -5.35 7.70
C THR A 263 -41.20 -6.23 6.48
N LEU A 264 -40.43 -6.08 5.40
CA LEU A 264 -40.58 -6.84 4.16
C LEU A 264 -39.94 -8.24 4.26
N GLU A 265 -38.81 -8.34 4.95
CA GLU A 265 -38.08 -9.56 5.18
C GLU A 265 -37.45 -9.53 6.58
N SER A 266 -37.82 -10.46 7.46
CA SER A 266 -37.26 -10.47 8.81
C SER A 266 -35.77 -10.84 8.80
N GLY A 267 -34.97 -10.10 9.58
CA GLY A 267 -33.55 -10.38 9.83
C GLY A 267 -32.57 -9.37 9.23
N TRP A 268 -33.07 -8.25 8.70
CA TRP A 268 -32.22 -7.13 8.31
C TRP A 268 -31.67 -6.41 9.54
N GLY A 269 -30.41 -5.99 9.50
CA GLY A 269 -29.80 -5.30 10.63
C GLY A 269 -28.34 -4.92 10.43
N GLY A 270 -27.80 -4.22 11.43
CA GLY A 270 -26.44 -3.67 11.41
C GLY A 270 -25.96 -3.28 12.81
N PRO A 271 -24.74 -2.72 12.92
CA PRO A 271 -24.22 -2.19 14.18
C PRO A 271 -25.09 -1.04 14.72
N SER A 272 -25.01 -0.79 16.03
CA SER A 272 -25.80 0.28 16.70
C SER A 272 -25.54 1.68 16.16
N GLN A 273 -24.40 1.92 15.51
CA GLN A 273 -24.09 3.21 14.88
C GLN A 273 -24.91 3.49 13.62
N GLY A 274 -25.58 2.49 13.04
CA GLY A 274 -26.56 2.68 11.96
C GLY A 274 -25.98 3.09 10.59
N THR A 275 -24.67 3.14 10.41
CA THR A 275 -24.04 3.55 9.14
C THR A 275 -23.91 2.43 8.11
N ILE A 276 -24.15 1.18 8.51
CA ILE A 276 -24.08 -0.01 7.66
C ILE A 276 -25.07 -1.06 8.16
N GLY A 277 -25.68 -1.79 7.23
CA GLY A 277 -26.47 -2.98 7.52
C GLY A 277 -26.53 -3.94 6.35
N GLY A 278 -27.24 -5.04 6.52
CA GLY A 278 -27.42 -6.01 5.45
C GLY A 278 -28.59 -6.94 5.68
N SER A 279 -28.85 -7.74 4.64
CA SER A 279 -29.91 -8.74 4.62
C SER A 279 -29.64 -9.92 5.57
N PRO A 280 -30.62 -10.81 5.81
CA PRO A 280 -30.49 -11.94 6.73
C PRO A 280 -29.25 -12.80 6.46
N VAL A 281 -28.59 -13.23 7.53
CA VAL A 281 -27.30 -13.95 7.44
C VAL A 281 -27.52 -15.45 7.23
N GLY A 282 -26.89 -16.02 6.21
CA GLY A 282 -26.83 -17.47 5.99
C GLY A 282 -27.99 -18.05 5.18
N THR A 283 -28.96 -17.22 4.81
CA THR A 283 -30.09 -17.52 3.91
C THR A 283 -30.13 -16.52 2.77
N ASP A 284 -30.67 -16.92 1.63
CA ASP A 284 -30.87 -15.99 0.51
C ASP A 284 -31.88 -14.92 0.90
N SER A 285 -31.57 -13.66 0.61
CA SER A 285 -32.60 -12.62 0.65
C SER A 285 -33.63 -12.88 -0.45
N SER A 286 -34.90 -12.86 -0.08
CA SER A 286 -36.04 -12.95 -0.99
C SER A 286 -36.28 -11.64 -1.75
N LEU A 287 -35.76 -10.51 -1.25
CA LEU A 287 -35.96 -9.19 -1.85
C LEU A 287 -35.20 -9.04 -3.18
N SER A 288 -35.80 -8.25 -4.08
CA SER A 288 -35.18 -7.82 -5.34
C SER A 288 -34.19 -6.67 -5.09
N LEU A 289 -33.25 -6.46 -6.01
CA LEU A 289 -32.34 -5.31 -5.93
C LEU A 289 -33.12 -4.00 -6.00
N GLU A 290 -34.14 -3.94 -6.86
CA GLU A 290 -35.02 -2.79 -7.04
C GLU A 290 -35.75 -2.41 -5.76
N THR A 291 -36.23 -3.40 -4.99
CA THR A 291 -36.86 -3.16 -3.69
C THR A 291 -35.88 -2.54 -2.69
N VAL A 292 -34.67 -3.08 -2.60
CA VAL A 292 -33.64 -2.58 -1.66
C VAL A 292 -33.19 -1.17 -2.04
N VAL A 293 -33.00 -0.93 -3.33
CA VAL A 293 -32.69 0.41 -3.86
C VAL A 293 -33.84 1.37 -3.56
N GLY A 294 -35.10 0.96 -3.72
CA GLY A 294 -36.27 1.77 -3.43
C GLY A 294 -36.31 2.29 -1.99
N GLU A 295 -35.94 1.47 -1.01
CA GLU A 295 -35.84 1.89 0.39
C GLU A 295 -34.65 2.84 0.61
N MET A 296 -33.53 2.58 -0.03
CA MET A 296 -32.34 3.44 0.03
C MET A 296 -32.50 4.77 -0.72
N MET A 297 -33.45 4.88 -1.65
CA MET A 297 -33.76 6.15 -2.32
C MET A 297 -34.52 7.13 -1.43
N LYS A 298 -35.10 6.67 -0.30
CA LYS A 298 -35.85 7.51 0.64
C LYS A 298 -34.97 8.24 1.65
N ILE A 299 -33.76 7.73 1.90
CA ILE A 299 -32.79 8.32 2.83
C ILE A 299 -32.01 9.46 2.20
#